data_AF-A0A2V7XLC1-F1
#
_entry.id   AF-A0A2V7XLC1-F1
#
_cell.length_a   1.000
_cell.length_b   1.000
_cell.length_c   1.000
_cell.angle_alpha   90.00
_cell.angle_beta   90.00
_cell.angle_gamma   90.00
#
_symmetry.space_group_name_H-M   'P 1'
#
loop_
_entity.id
_entity.type
_entity.pdbx_description
1 polymer ?
#
loop_
_entity_poly.entity_id
_entity_poly.type
_entity_poly.pdbx_seq_one_letter_code
_entity_poly.pdbx_strand_id
1 'polypeptide(L)'
;MTALPPKLARRLKEARAALFARAQEAREAEEWRRWGNATVQEELCRRLESLGAREDLEQVARDLRSLDDRWAEVRTAPRGEAETLRQRYQAARAPLKEKIDAYFAAKAAREAENLRLKEELAARAEALADSTDWLKASEELKTQQARWKEIGPAPRRQADAVWKRFRAACDRFFARRQEDLKKRKHEWAANMARKQELCTRAEALAESSDWEAAAAEVRRLQAEWKTVGPVRRDRSEAVWQRFRKACDAFFDRYKHRDELERLKRVAEREAVAAELEALSAGAVAGSPAPANLVEEVQRLMAKARQGPALPAADEEKLLARLSAARDRAVSAWPEAFRGTDLDPEAGRARREKLCARVEALVSAGEAPAATLSGAELARRLKEALATNTMGGRAEAEARKRAEADEVKAAQAAWRRLAPLPGDEGQAFEHRFRSACDRFFRQRPSPSSGESRAR
;
A
#
# COMPACT_ATOMS: atom_id res chain seq x y z
N MET A 1 -136.22 -33.76 8.34
CA MET A 1 -135.13 -34.21 7.45
C MET A 1 -135.66 -34.24 6.03
N THR A 2 -135.55 -33.12 5.31
CA THR A 2 -136.02 -32.99 3.93
C THR A 2 -135.18 -33.93 3.07
N ALA A 3 -135.79 -34.98 2.52
CA ALA A 3 -135.13 -35.91 1.61
C ALA A 3 -134.58 -35.13 0.42
N LEU A 4 -133.28 -35.28 0.14
CA LEU A 4 -132.64 -34.66 -1.03
C LEU A 4 -133.45 -35.03 -2.27
N PRO A 5 -133.81 -34.05 -3.13
CA PRO A 5 -134.52 -34.32 -4.38
C PRO A 5 -133.81 -35.47 -5.15
N PRO A 6 -134.54 -36.44 -5.72
CA PRO A 6 -133.95 -37.66 -6.28
C PRO A 6 -132.88 -37.39 -7.35
N LYS A 7 -133.01 -36.27 -8.08
CA LYS A 7 -131.98 -35.78 -9.02
C LYS A 7 -130.67 -35.38 -8.33
N LEU A 8 -130.73 -34.72 -7.16
CA LEU A 8 -129.55 -34.31 -6.38
C LEU A 8 -128.88 -35.51 -5.69
N ALA A 9 -129.66 -36.46 -5.16
CA ALA A 9 -129.12 -37.70 -4.58
C ALA A 9 -128.36 -38.53 -5.63
N ARG A 10 -128.87 -38.62 -6.87
CA ARG A 10 -128.20 -39.29 -7.99
C ARG A 10 -126.88 -38.60 -8.36
N ARG A 11 -126.89 -37.27 -8.51
CA ARG A 11 -125.68 -36.47 -8.82
C ARG A 11 -124.60 -36.60 -7.74
N LEU A 12 -124.97 -36.65 -6.46
CA LEU A 12 -124.03 -36.83 -5.36
C LEU A 12 -123.38 -38.23 -5.39
N LYS A 13 -124.17 -39.28 -5.69
CA LYS A 13 -123.67 -40.66 -5.83
C LYS A 13 -122.70 -40.79 -7.01
N GLU A 14 -123.05 -40.20 -8.16
CA GLU A 14 -122.20 -40.13 -9.36
C GLU A 14 -120.90 -39.37 -9.08
N ALA A 15 -120.97 -38.20 -8.44
CA ALA A 15 -119.79 -37.41 -8.05
C ALA A 15 -118.89 -38.14 -7.05
N ARG A 16 -119.47 -38.85 -6.06
CA ARG A 16 -118.70 -39.66 -5.10
C ARG A 16 -118.00 -40.84 -5.77
N ALA A 17 -118.66 -41.52 -6.72
CA ALA A 17 -118.06 -42.61 -7.48
C ALA A 17 -116.91 -42.10 -8.38
N ALA A 18 -117.10 -40.96 -9.04
CA ALA A 18 -116.05 -40.30 -9.84
C ALA A 18 -114.85 -39.85 -8.99
N LEU A 19 -115.09 -39.24 -7.82
CA LEU A 19 -114.03 -38.87 -6.87
C LEU A 19 -113.30 -40.09 -6.32
N PHE A 20 -114.01 -41.18 -6.03
CA PHE A 20 -113.38 -42.43 -5.60
C PHE A 20 -112.51 -43.03 -6.70
N ALA A 21 -112.98 -43.08 -7.95
CA ALA A 21 -112.17 -43.54 -9.08
C ALA A 21 -110.91 -42.67 -9.27
N ARG A 22 -111.05 -41.34 -9.22
CA ARG A 22 -109.91 -40.41 -9.28
C ARG A 22 -108.94 -40.58 -8.09
N ALA A 23 -109.47 -40.88 -6.90
CA ALA A 23 -108.64 -41.17 -5.74
C ALA A 23 -107.90 -42.52 -5.87
N GLN A 24 -108.51 -43.54 -6.50
CA GLN A 24 -107.85 -44.81 -6.80
C GLN A 24 -106.77 -44.62 -7.88
N GLU A 25 -107.07 -43.93 -8.99
CA GLU A 25 -106.06 -43.59 -10.01
C GLU A 25 -104.88 -42.81 -9.41
N ALA A 26 -105.15 -41.86 -8.51
CA ALA A 26 -104.11 -41.12 -7.82
C ALA A 26 -103.27 -42.00 -6.88
N ARG A 27 -103.91 -42.96 -6.18
CA ARG A 27 -103.23 -43.94 -5.32
C ARG A 27 -102.39 -44.90 -6.14
N GLU A 28 -102.92 -45.44 -7.23
CA GLU A 28 -102.20 -46.32 -8.16
C GLU A 28 -101.01 -45.57 -8.78
N ALA A 29 -101.19 -44.32 -9.22
CA ALA A 29 -100.10 -43.49 -9.73
C ALA A 29 -99.03 -43.21 -8.65
N GLU A 30 -99.43 -43.01 -7.40
CA GLU A 30 -98.52 -42.85 -6.28
C GLU A 30 -97.78 -44.15 -5.93
N GLU A 31 -98.45 -45.30 -6.02
CA GLU A 31 -97.86 -46.63 -5.82
C GLU A 31 -96.85 -46.97 -6.93
N TRP A 32 -97.17 -46.70 -8.19
CA TRP A 32 -96.23 -46.83 -9.31
C TRP A 32 -95.02 -45.89 -9.17
N ARG A 33 -95.23 -44.65 -8.72
CA ARG A 33 -94.13 -43.72 -8.40
C ARG A 33 -93.25 -44.25 -7.28
N ARG A 34 -93.85 -44.78 -6.20
CA ARG A 34 -93.11 -45.39 -5.07
C ARG A 34 -92.32 -46.62 -5.52
N TRP A 35 -92.90 -47.46 -6.38
CA TRP A 35 -92.21 -48.62 -6.97
C TRP A 35 -91.05 -48.21 -7.87
N GLY A 36 -91.24 -47.20 -8.73
CA GLY A 36 -90.15 -46.64 -9.55
C GLY A 36 -89.02 -46.04 -8.69
N ASN A 37 -89.37 -45.36 -7.60
CA ASN A 37 -88.40 -44.84 -6.64
C ASN A 37 -87.60 -45.95 -5.93
N ALA A 38 -88.21 -47.11 -5.64
CA ALA A 38 -87.49 -48.25 -5.07
C ALA A 38 -86.41 -48.79 -6.03
N THR A 39 -86.69 -48.80 -7.34
CA THR A 39 -85.70 -49.17 -8.36
C THR A 39 -84.53 -48.19 -8.39
N VAL A 40 -84.80 -46.89 -8.30
CA VAL A 40 -83.75 -45.86 -8.23
C VAL A 40 -82.94 -45.98 -6.94
N GLN A 41 -83.58 -46.25 -5.80
CA GLN A 41 -82.89 -46.48 -4.52
C GLN A 41 -81.98 -47.72 -4.58
N GLU A 42 -82.40 -48.80 -5.22
CA GLU A 42 -81.57 -50.00 -5.46
C GLU A 42 -80.34 -49.68 -6.32
N GLU A 43 -80.50 -48.88 -7.38
CA GLU A 43 -79.37 -48.40 -8.20
C GLU A 43 -78.40 -47.53 -7.40
N LEU A 44 -78.92 -46.62 -6.57
CA LEU A 44 -78.10 -45.78 -5.69
C LEU A 44 -77.31 -46.61 -4.67
N CYS A 45 -77.91 -47.65 -4.08
CA CYS A 45 -77.21 -48.59 -3.20
C CYS A 45 -76.05 -49.29 -3.93
N ARG A 46 -76.29 -49.85 -5.12
CA ARG A 46 -75.23 -50.51 -5.92
C ARG A 46 -74.11 -49.56 -6.30
N ARG A 47 -74.46 -48.33 -6.68
CA ARG A 47 -73.48 -47.31 -7.04
C ARG A 47 -72.65 -46.90 -5.83
N LEU A 48 -73.26 -46.72 -4.66
CA LEU A 48 -72.56 -46.44 -3.41
C LEU A 48 -71.60 -47.57 -3.03
N GLU A 49 -72.04 -48.83 -3.12
CA GLU A 49 -71.20 -50.01 -2.87
C GLU A 49 -69.98 -50.05 -3.80
N SER A 50 -70.15 -49.68 -5.07
CA SER A 50 -69.04 -49.61 -6.04
C SER A 50 -67.99 -48.54 -5.69
N LEU A 51 -68.35 -47.51 -4.93
CA LEU A 51 -67.39 -46.49 -4.48
C LEU A 51 -66.44 -47.04 -3.40
N GLY A 52 -66.83 -48.11 -2.68
CA GLY A 52 -66.02 -48.75 -1.65
C GLY A 52 -64.67 -49.28 -2.13
N ALA A 53 -64.55 -49.59 -3.43
CA ALA A 53 -63.34 -50.13 -4.06
C ALA A 53 -62.42 -49.06 -4.67
N ARG A 54 -62.82 -47.77 -4.67
CA ARG A 54 -62.04 -46.70 -5.29
C ARG A 54 -61.00 -46.14 -4.30
N GLU A 55 -59.80 -45.86 -4.81
CA GLU A 55 -58.69 -45.31 -4.02
C GLU A 55 -58.69 -43.77 -3.97
N ASP A 56 -59.27 -43.10 -4.97
CA ASP A 56 -59.36 -41.63 -5.00
C ASP A 56 -60.45 -41.13 -4.06
N LEU A 57 -60.07 -40.90 -2.80
CA LEU A 57 -60.97 -40.43 -1.74
C LEU A 57 -61.53 -39.02 -1.99
N GLU A 58 -60.85 -38.18 -2.77
CA GLU A 58 -61.38 -36.85 -3.12
C GLU A 58 -62.54 -36.96 -4.11
N GLN A 59 -62.40 -37.80 -5.13
CA GLN A 59 -63.48 -38.05 -6.07
C GLN A 59 -64.62 -38.83 -5.40
N VAL A 60 -64.32 -39.81 -4.56
CA VAL A 60 -65.32 -40.55 -3.78
C VAL A 60 -66.13 -39.62 -2.88
N ALA A 61 -65.53 -38.58 -2.28
CA ALA A 61 -66.25 -37.59 -1.50
C ALA A 61 -67.20 -36.71 -2.33
N ARG A 62 -66.84 -36.38 -3.58
CA ARG A 62 -67.74 -35.66 -4.52
C ARG A 62 -68.91 -36.55 -4.94
N ASP A 63 -68.59 -37.79 -5.31
CA ASP A 63 -69.58 -38.77 -5.75
C ASP A 63 -70.55 -39.10 -4.61
N LEU A 64 -70.07 -39.26 -3.38
CA LEU A 64 -70.91 -39.51 -2.20
C LEU A 64 -71.89 -38.36 -1.94
N ARG A 65 -71.45 -37.09 -2.05
CA ARG A 65 -72.38 -35.95 -1.92
C ARG A 65 -73.47 -35.98 -2.99
N SER A 66 -73.10 -36.26 -4.25
CA SER A 66 -74.07 -36.36 -5.33
C SER A 66 -75.06 -37.52 -5.13
N LEU A 67 -74.61 -38.65 -4.57
CA LEU A 67 -75.48 -39.77 -4.21
C LEU A 67 -76.41 -39.42 -3.04
N ASP A 68 -75.92 -38.73 -2.02
CA ASP A 68 -76.71 -38.27 -0.89
C ASP A 68 -77.81 -37.28 -1.34
N ASP A 69 -77.49 -36.35 -2.25
CA ASP A 69 -78.46 -35.41 -2.83
C ASP A 69 -79.55 -36.17 -3.61
N ARG A 70 -79.16 -37.11 -4.49
CA ARG A 70 -80.11 -37.95 -5.23
C ARG A 70 -80.95 -38.85 -4.33
N TRP A 71 -80.37 -39.38 -3.26
CA TRP A 71 -81.09 -40.17 -2.27
C TRP A 71 -82.15 -39.34 -1.54
N ALA A 72 -81.85 -38.07 -1.24
CA ALA A 72 -82.78 -37.14 -0.63
C ALA A 72 -83.96 -36.75 -1.56
N GLU A 73 -83.75 -36.72 -2.87
CA GLU A 73 -84.79 -36.45 -3.88
C GLU A 73 -85.82 -37.60 -3.99
N VAL A 74 -85.38 -38.85 -3.87
CA VAL A 74 -86.18 -40.08 -4.16
C VAL A 74 -87.00 -40.56 -2.94
N ARG A 75 -87.20 -39.69 -1.93
CA ARG A 75 -87.66 -39.94 -0.54
C ARG A 75 -88.83 -40.90 -0.24
N THR A 76 -89.58 -41.41 -1.22
CA THR A 76 -90.80 -42.22 -1.01
C THR A 76 -90.78 -43.54 -1.76
N ALA A 77 -90.58 -44.65 -1.04
CA ALA A 77 -90.69 -46.04 -1.50
C ALA A 77 -91.73 -46.83 -0.66
N PRO A 78 -92.17 -48.04 -1.07
CA PRO A 78 -93.13 -48.86 -0.34
C PRO A 78 -92.61 -49.24 1.06
N ARG A 79 -93.49 -49.24 2.09
CA ARG A 79 -93.09 -49.28 3.52
C ARG A 79 -92.17 -50.44 3.93
N GLY A 80 -92.25 -51.59 3.25
CA GLY A 80 -91.39 -52.76 3.56
C GLY A 80 -89.99 -52.68 2.94
N GLU A 81 -89.91 -52.34 1.65
CA GLU A 81 -88.65 -52.24 0.89
C GLU A 81 -87.87 -50.95 1.19
N ALA A 82 -88.58 -49.87 1.56
CA ALA A 82 -87.95 -48.60 1.91
C ALA A 82 -87.00 -48.72 3.10
N GLU A 83 -87.36 -49.50 4.12
CA GLU A 83 -86.55 -49.67 5.33
C GLU A 83 -85.28 -50.49 5.04
N THR A 84 -85.40 -51.57 4.27
CA THR A 84 -84.26 -52.43 3.91
C THR A 84 -83.27 -51.70 3.00
N LEU A 85 -83.75 -50.97 2.00
CA LEU A 85 -82.92 -50.15 1.12
C LEU A 85 -82.21 -49.03 1.90
N ARG A 86 -82.91 -48.39 2.84
CA ARG A 86 -82.31 -47.39 3.73
C ARG A 86 -81.20 -47.96 4.61
N GLN A 87 -81.41 -49.13 5.20
CA GLN A 87 -80.39 -49.79 6.03
C GLN A 87 -79.17 -50.17 5.19
N ARG A 88 -79.38 -50.72 3.99
CA ARG A 88 -78.30 -51.05 3.04
C ARG A 88 -77.50 -49.82 2.62
N TYR A 89 -78.18 -48.73 2.26
CA TYR A 89 -77.54 -47.46 1.91
C TYR A 89 -76.69 -46.91 3.07
N GLN A 90 -77.23 -46.88 4.29
CA GLN A 90 -76.50 -46.39 5.46
C GLN A 90 -75.32 -47.29 5.84
N ALA A 91 -75.48 -48.61 5.74
CA ALA A 91 -74.42 -49.58 6.02
C ALA A 91 -73.22 -49.43 5.06
N ALA A 92 -73.47 -49.15 3.78
CA ALA A 92 -72.41 -48.86 2.80
C ALA A 92 -71.83 -47.44 2.97
N ARG A 93 -72.66 -46.46 3.34
CA ARG A 93 -72.27 -45.05 3.50
C ARG A 93 -71.39 -44.81 4.70
N ALA A 94 -71.70 -45.41 5.85
CA ALA A 94 -71.00 -45.17 7.12
C ALA A 94 -69.47 -45.38 7.01
N PRO A 95 -68.96 -46.54 6.56
CA PRO A 95 -67.51 -46.77 6.46
C PRO A 95 -66.84 -45.89 5.39
N LEU A 96 -67.55 -45.56 4.30
CA LEU A 96 -67.06 -44.64 3.28
C LEU A 96 -66.88 -43.23 3.84
N LYS A 97 -67.90 -42.73 4.56
CA LYS A 97 -67.85 -41.43 5.23
C LYS A 97 -66.71 -41.36 6.24
N GLU A 98 -66.55 -42.40 7.07
CA GLU A 98 -65.47 -42.46 8.06
C GLU A 98 -64.08 -42.41 7.40
N LYS A 99 -63.86 -43.16 6.31
CA LYS A 99 -62.62 -43.11 5.52
C LYS A 99 -62.35 -41.72 4.93
N ILE A 100 -63.38 -41.09 4.36
CA ILE A 100 -63.30 -39.74 3.79
C ILE A 100 -62.95 -38.71 4.86
N ASP A 101 -63.68 -38.74 5.98
CA ASP A 101 -63.48 -37.81 7.10
C ASP A 101 -62.07 -37.97 7.68
N ALA A 102 -61.58 -39.20 7.84
CA ALA A 102 -60.21 -39.49 8.29
C ALA A 102 -59.15 -38.98 7.30
N TYR A 103 -59.36 -39.14 5.99
CA TYR A 103 -58.46 -38.63 4.96
C TYR A 103 -58.35 -37.10 4.99
N PHE A 104 -59.49 -36.39 5.03
CA PHE A 104 -59.50 -34.93 5.07
C PHE A 104 -58.95 -34.39 6.40
N ALA A 105 -59.19 -35.08 7.52
CA ALA A 105 -58.58 -34.74 8.80
C ALA A 105 -57.04 -34.90 8.76
N ALA A 106 -56.53 -36.01 8.20
CA ALA A 106 -55.10 -36.23 8.04
C ALA A 106 -54.45 -35.22 7.08
N LYS A 107 -55.14 -34.88 5.98
CA LYS A 107 -54.69 -33.85 5.03
C LYS A 107 -54.63 -32.47 5.70
N ALA A 108 -55.68 -32.08 6.42
CA ALA A 108 -55.72 -30.82 7.15
C ALA A 108 -54.62 -30.74 8.22
N ALA A 109 -54.36 -31.84 8.95
CA ALA A 109 -53.28 -31.90 9.93
C ALA A 109 -51.90 -31.73 9.28
N ARG A 110 -51.64 -32.37 8.13
CA ARG A 110 -50.39 -32.19 7.37
C ARG A 110 -50.22 -30.76 6.86
N GLU A 111 -51.29 -30.15 6.34
CA GLU A 111 -51.27 -28.76 5.88
C GLU A 111 -51.02 -27.78 7.03
N ALA A 112 -51.59 -28.04 8.22
CA ALA A 112 -51.36 -27.25 9.42
C ALA A 112 -49.91 -27.38 9.95
N GLU A 113 -49.34 -28.59 9.95
CA GLU A 113 -47.93 -28.80 10.29
C GLU A 113 -46.99 -28.10 9.30
N ASN A 114 -47.27 -28.22 7.99
CA ASN A 114 -46.51 -27.53 6.95
C ASN A 114 -46.58 -26.00 7.12
N LEU A 115 -47.73 -25.47 7.52
CA LEU A 115 -47.88 -24.05 7.84
C LEU A 115 -47.02 -23.67 9.04
N ARG A 116 -47.08 -24.43 10.15
CA ARG A 116 -46.26 -24.17 11.35
C ARG A 116 -44.78 -24.15 11.01
N LEU A 117 -44.30 -25.13 10.24
CA LEU A 117 -42.91 -25.18 9.78
C LEU A 117 -42.54 -23.96 8.92
N LYS A 118 -43.43 -23.52 8.02
CA LYS A 118 -43.23 -22.30 7.22
C LYS A 118 -43.21 -21.03 8.08
N GLU A 119 -44.05 -20.95 9.10
CA GLU A 119 -44.07 -19.84 10.07
C GLU A 119 -42.77 -19.78 10.89
N GLU A 120 -42.26 -20.93 11.34
CA GLU A 120 -40.97 -21.03 12.02
C GLU A 120 -39.82 -20.55 11.12
N LEU A 121 -39.81 -20.92 9.83
CA LEU A 121 -38.83 -20.42 8.88
C LEU A 121 -38.95 -18.91 8.67
N ALA A 122 -40.17 -18.38 8.54
CA ALA A 122 -40.40 -16.95 8.42
C ALA A 122 -39.88 -16.19 9.64
N ALA A 123 -40.18 -16.65 10.85
CA ALA A 123 -39.73 -16.03 12.08
C ALA A 123 -38.18 -16.02 12.22
N ARG A 124 -37.52 -17.13 11.84
CA ARG A 124 -36.05 -17.19 11.84
C ARG A 124 -35.44 -16.26 10.79
N ALA A 125 -36.02 -16.17 9.59
CA ALA A 125 -35.56 -15.23 8.57
C ALA A 125 -35.73 -13.78 9.02
N GLU A 126 -36.85 -13.46 9.68
CA GLU A 126 -37.11 -12.13 10.27
C GLU A 126 -36.05 -11.77 11.32
N ALA A 127 -35.68 -12.71 12.20
CA ALA A 127 -34.61 -12.50 13.18
C ALA A 127 -33.23 -12.23 12.55
N LEU A 128 -32.98 -12.77 11.35
CA LEU A 128 -31.73 -12.56 10.61
C LEU A 128 -31.76 -11.33 9.70
N ALA A 129 -32.93 -10.74 9.47
CA ALA A 129 -33.09 -9.60 8.55
C ALA A 129 -32.22 -8.39 8.97
N ASP A 130 -31.93 -8.28 10.27
CA ASP A 130 -31.11 -7.22 10.85
C ASP A 130 -29.65 -7.56 11.11
N SER A 131 -29.26 -8.82 10.92
CA SER A 131 -27.92 -9.30 11.23
C SER A 131 -26.85 -8.61 10.39
N THR A 132 -25.75 -8.24 11.04
CA THR A 132 -24.54 -7.72 10.39
C THR A 132 -23.48 -8.80 10.15
N ASP A 133 -23.71 -10.03 10.61
CA ASP A 133 -22.88 -11.19 10.25
C ASP A 133 -23.26 -11.67 8.85
N TRP A 134 -22.76 -10.97 7.83
CA TRP A 134 -23.15 -11.17 6.45
C TRP A 134 -22.89 -12.58 5.91
N LEU A 135 -21.89 -13.29 6.45
CA LEU A 135 -21.52 -14.61 5.97
C LEU A 135 -22.46 -15.66 6.57
N LYS A 136 -22.53 -15.75 7.90
CA LYS A 136 -23.35 -16.76 8.58
C LYS A 136 -24.84 -16.57 8.30
N ALA A 137 -25.33 -15.32 8.35
CA ALA A 137 -26.74 -15.04 8.08
C ALA A 137 -27.09 -15.33 6.61
N SER A 138 -26.18 -15.12 5.66
CA SER A 138 -26.43 -15.49 4.25
C SER A 138 -26.50 -17.00 4.04
N GLU A 139 -25.69 -17.78 4.75
CA GLU A 139 -25.71 -19.24 4.67
C GLU A 139 -26.99 -19.79 5.29
N GLU A 140 -27.35 -19.32 6.49
CA GLU A 140 -28.57 -19.73 7.18
C GLU A 140 -29.83 -19.37 6.37
N LEU A 141 -29.92 -18.16 5.81
CA LEU A 141 -31.05 -17.78 4.96
C LEU A 141 -31.16 -18.65 3.69
N LYS A 142 -30.03 -19.08 3.10
CA LYS A 142 -30.05 -20.03 1.96
C LYS A 142 -30.53 -21.41 2.39
N THR A 143 -30.09 -21.90 3.54
CA THR A 143 -30.57 -23.15 4.13
C THR A 143 -32.08 -23.10 4.36
N GLN A 144 -32.59 -21.98 4.88
CA GLN A 144 -34.03 -21.80 5.08
C GLN A 144 -34.81 -21.71 3.77
N GLN A 145 -34.26 -21.07 2.73
CA GLN A 145 -34.87 -21.08 1.40
C GLN A 145 -34.91 -22.48 0.79
N ALA A 146 -33.90 -23.32 1.02
CA ALA A 146 -33.90 -24.72 0.59
C ALA A 146 -34.98 -25.50 1.35
N ARG A 147 -35.00 -25.40 2.68
CA ARG A 147 -36.01 -26.06 3.52
C ARG A 147 -37.44 -25.62 3.20
N TRP A 148 -37.64 -24.35 2.85
CA TRP A 148 -38.96 -23.85 2.40
C TRP A 148 -39.48 -24.61 1.18
N LYS A 149 -38.60 -24.97 0.22
CA LYS A 149 -38.97 -25.69 -1.00
C LYS A 149 -39.30 -27.17 -0.73
N GLU A 150 -38.73 -27.74 0.33
CA GLU A 150 -38.99 -29.13 0.76
C GLU A 150 -40.33 -29.27 1.49
N ILE A 151 -40.82 -28.20 2.14
CA ILE A 151 -42.10 -28.24 2.85
C ILE A 151 -43.25 -28.29 1.83
N GLY A 152 -44.13 -29.27 2.02
CA GLY A 152 -45.31 -29.49 1.19
C GLY A 152 -46.36 -28.37 1.23
N PRO A 153 -47.53 -28.59 0.59
CA PRO A 153 -48.59 -27.59 0.53
C PRO A 153 -49.13 -27.24 1.92
N ALA A 154 -49.58 -26.00 2.06
CA ALA A 154 -50.20 -25.45 3.26
C ALA A 154 -51.45 -24.64 2.83
N PRO A 155 -52.35 -24.25 3.75
CA PRO A 155 -53.58 -23.54 3.40
C PRO A 155 -53.27 -22.23 2.66
N ARG A 156 -53.75 -22.10 1.42
CA ARG A 156 -53.31 -21.07 0.46
C ARG A 156 -53.19 -19.65 1.05
N ARG A 157 -54.25 -19.16 1.69
CA ARG A 157 -54.30 -17.79 2.25
C ARG A 157 -53.19 -17.54 3.29
N GLN A 158 -52.96 -18.52 4.17
CA GLN A 158 -51.96 -18.41 5.23
C GLN A 158 -50.55 -18.58 4.64
N ALA A 159 -50.38 -19.56 3.73
CA ALA A 159 -49.13 -19.78 3.03
C ALA A 159 -48.64 -18.54 2.26
N ASP A 160 -49.54 -17.83 1.58
CA ASP A 160 -49.23 -16.60 0.86
C ASP A 160 -48.77 -15.47 1.80
N ALA A 161 -49.43 -15.34 2.96
CA ALA A 161 -49.06 -14.34 3.97
C ALA A 161 -47.68 -14.63 4.57
N VAL A 162 -47.41 -15.89 4.94
CA VAL A 162 -46.12 -16.31 5.49
C VAL A 162 -45.01 -16.19 4.44
N TRP A 163 -45.29 -16.52 3.18
CA TRP A 163 -44.33 -16.35 2.09
C TRP A 163 -43.93 -14.89 1.89
N LYS A 164 -44.90 -13.96 1.89
CA LYS A 164 -44.62 -12.53 1.78
C LYS A 164 -43.70 -12.05 2.90
N ARG A 165 -43.93 -12.49 4.14
CA ARG A 165 -43.09 -12.19 5.31
C ARG A 165 -41.67 -12.75 5.16
N PHE A 166 -41.55 -14.05 4.87
CA PHE A 166 -40.27 -14.72 4.67
C PHE A 166 -39.44 -14.06 3.56
N ARG A 167 -40.08 -13.77 2.42
CA ARG A 167 -39.43 -13.11 1.28
C ARG A 167 -38.99 -11.69 1.62
N ALA A 168 -39.84 -10.90 2.27
CA ALA A 168 -39.50 -9.54 2.68
C ALA A 168 -38.29 -9.51 3.63
N ALA A 169 -38.21 -10.47 4.57
CA ALA A 169 -37.06 -10.61 5.47
C ALA A 169 -35.77 -10.94 4.70
N CYS A 170 -35.82 -11.90 3.77
CA CYS A 170 -34.69 -12.25 2.90
C CYS A 170 -34.24 -11.05 2.05
N ASP A 171 -35.18 -10.40 1.36
CA ASP A 171 -34.93 -9.28 0.47
C ASP A 171 -34.28 -8.11 1.24
N ARG A 172 -34.77 -7.81 2.45
CA ARG A 172 -34.20 -6.79 3.33
C ARG A 172 -32.75 -7.08 3.70
N PHE A 173 -32.43 -8.31 4.10
CA PHE A 173 -31.06 -8.70 4.43
C PHE A 173 -30.13 -8.57 3.21
N PHE A 174 -30.51 -9.14 2.06
CA PHE A 174 -29.66 -9.12 0.87
C PHE A 174 -29.50 -7.71 0.29
N ALA A 175 -30.53 -6.86 0.34
CA ALA A 175 -30.43 -5.46 -0.07
C ALA A 175 -29.40 -4.70 0.78
N ARG A 176 -29.46 -4.84 2.12
CA ARG A 176 -28.48 -4.22 3.02
C ARG A 176 -27.07 -4.73 2.82
N ARG A 177 -26.90 -6.05 2.64
CA ARG A 177 -25.60 -6.65 2.35
C ARG A 177 -25.00 -6.09 1.07
N GLN A 178 -25.81 -5.91 0.03
CA GLN A 178 -25.36 -5.30 -1.23
C GLN A 178 -24.97 -3.83 -1.04
N GLU A 179 -25.74 -3.08 -0.25
CA GLU A 179 -25.44 -1.69 0.06
C GLU A 179 -24.12 -1.55 0.86
N ASP A 180 -23.91 -2.36 1.89
CA ASP A 180 -22.66 -2.41 2.66
C ASP A 180 -21.47 -2.78 1.77
N LEU A 181 -21.63 -3.79 0.89
CA LEU A 181 -20.58 -4.15 -0.06
C LEU A 181 -20.29 -3.00 -1.04
N LYS A 182 -21.32 -2.27 -1.49
CA LYS A 182 -21.16 -1.11 -2.38
C LYS A 182 -20.42 0.03 -1.67
N LYS A 183 -20.77 0.33 -0.42
CA LYS A 183 -20.07 1.33 0.43
C LYS A 183 -18.61 0.96 0.62
N ARG A 184 -18.31 -0.27 1.04
CA ARG A 184 -16.93 -0.76 1.21
C ARG A 184 -16.13 -0.72 -0.09
N LYS A 185 -16.73 -1.09 -1.23
CA LYS A 185 -16.07 -0.98 -2.55
C LYS A 185 -15.73 0.47 -2.90
N HIS A 186 -16.62 1.41 -2.61
CA HIS A 186 -16.39 2.82 -2.84
C HIS A 186 -15.26 3.34 -1.93
N GLU A 187 -15.29 3.02 -0.64
CA GLU A 187 -14.23 3.36 0.32
C GLU A 187 -12.88 2.77 -0.09
N TRP A 188 -12.84 1.50 -0.51
CA TRP A 188 -11.61 0.87 -1.00
C TRP A 188 -11.07 1.54 -2.26
N ALA A 189 -11.95 1.98 -3.18
CA ALA A 189 -11.54 2.69 -4.37
C ALA A 189 -10.98 4.08 -4.04
N ALA A 190 -11.62 4.82 -3.14
CA ALA A 190 -11.14 6.11 -2.65
C ALA A 190 -9.79 5.98 -1.92
N ASN A 191 -9.66 5.00 -1.02
CA ASN A 191 -8.40 4.70 -0.33
C ASN A 191 -7.30 4.27 -1.30
N MET A 192 -7.65 3.52 -2.36
CA MET A 192 -6.70 3.11 -3.40
C MET A 192 -6.17 4.33 -4.15
N ALA A 193 -7.05 5.24 -4.58
CA ALA A 193 -6.65 6.47 -5.27
C ALA A 193 -5.72 7.32 -4.39
N ARG A 194 -6.08 7.51 -3.12
CA ARG A 194 -5.22 8.23 -2.15
C ARG A 194 -3.86 7.55 -1.98
N LYS A 195 -3.81 6.22 -1.81
CA LYS A 195 -2.53 5.49 -1.71
C LYS A 195 -1.69 5.58 -2.99
N GLN A 196 -2.32 5.56 -4.16
CA GLN A 196 -1.63 5.76 -5.44
C GLN A 196 -1.02 7.16 -5.55
N GLU A 197 -1.75 8.19 -5.12
CA GLU A 197 -1.24 9.57 -5.08
C GLU A 197 -0.04 9.69 -4.13
N LEU A 198 -0.11 9.06 -2.95
CA LEU A 198 1.03 8.99 -2.02
C LEU A 198 2.24 8.28 -2.65
N CYS A 199 2.05 7.20 -3.41
CA CYS A 199 3.13 6.57 -4.15
C CYS A 199 3.76 7.53 -5.16
N THR A 200 2.97 8.21 -5.98
CA THR A 200 3.48 9.16 -6.99
C THR A 200 4.23 10.32 -6.35
N ARG A 201 3.73 10.87 -5.23
CA ARG A 201 4.43 11.92 -4.47
C ARG A 201 5.74 11.40 -3.89
N ALA A 202 5.76 10.19 -3.32
CA ALA A 202 6.98 9.58 -2.79
C ALA A 202 8.02 9.30 -3.88
N GLU A 203 7.58 8.84 -5.06
CA GLU A 203 8.45 8.60 -6.22
C GLU A 203 9.07 9.90 -6.75
N ALA A 204 8.30 10.99 -6.80
CA ALA A 204 8.84 12.30 -7.18
C ALA A 204 9.91 12.81 -6.19
N LEU A 205 9.73 12.55 -4.90
CA LEU A 205 10.69 12.92 -3.86
C LEU A 205 11.91 12.02 -3.82
N ALA A 206 11.81 10.78 -4.31
CA ALA A 206 12.90 9.82 -4.30
C ALA A 206 14.15 10.32 -5.04
N GLU A 207 13.98 11.16 -6.06
CA GLU A 207 15.06 11.75 -6.85
C GLU A 207 15.49 13.16 -6.39
N SER A 208 14.75 13.78 -5.46
CA SER A 208 15.05 15.14 -4.98
C SER A 208 16.45 15.24 -4.36
N SER A 209 17.11 16.38 -4.56
CA SER A 209 18.39 16.74 -3.91
C SER A 209 18.21 17.74 -2.77
N ASP A 210 16.99 18.20 -2.51
CA ASP A 210 16.65 18.99 -1.32
C ASP A 210 16.40 18.03 -0.15
N TRP A 211 17.49 17.64 0.52
CA TRP A 211 17.51 16.55 1.50
C TRP A 211 16.57 16.79 2.68
N GLU A 212 16.61 17.97 3.29
CA GLU A 212 15.87 18.24 4.53
C GLU A 212 14.37 18.42 4.25
N ALA A 213 14.02 19.18 3.20
CA ALA A 213 12.61 19.35 2.82
C ALA A 213 11.99 18.04 2.34
N ALA A 214 12.70 17.27 1.51
CA ALA A 214 12.22 15.98 1.03
C ALA A 214 12.10 14.97 2.17
N ALA A 215 13.03 14.95 3.14
CA ALA A 215 12.93 14.05 4.28
C ALA A 215 11.76 14.39 5.21
N ALA A 216 11.45 15.67 5.40
CA ALA A 216 10.26 16.10 6.13
C ALA A 216 8.98 15.66 5.40
N GLU A 217 8.92 15.84 4.08
CA GLU A 217 7.76 15.49 3.27
C GLU A 217 7.54 13.97 3.20
N VAL A 218 8.60 13.16 3.01
CA VAL A 218 8.50 11.69 3.02
C VAL A 218 7.97 11.18 4.37
N ARG A 219 8.42 11.76 5.50
CA ARG A 219 7.86 11.44 6.82
C ARG A 219 6.38 11.82 6.94
N ARG A 220 5.97 12.96 6.37
CA ARG A 220 4.55 13.36 6.28
C ARG A 220 3.74 12.37 5.47
N LEU A 221 4.25 11.91 4.33
CA LEU A 221 3.60 10.88 3.49
C LEU A 221 3.45 9.55 4.24
N GLN A 222 4.47 9.13 5.01
CA GLN A 222 4.39 7.92 5.85
C GLN A 222 3.34 8.04 6.96
N ALA A 223 3.19 9.24 7.55
CA ALA A 223 2.13 9.52 8.51
C ALA A 223 0.76 9.48 7.83
N GLU A 224 0.61 10.13 6.67
CA GLU A 224 -0.63 10.15 5.89
C GLU A 224 -1.04 8.73 5.47
N TRP A 225 -0.10 7.91 5.02
CA TRP A 225 -0.33 6.51 4.65
C TRP A 225 -1.00 5.69 5.76
N LYS A 226 -0.60 5.90 7.03
CA LYS A 226 -1.20 5.23 8.19
C LYS A 226 -2.63 5.68 8.47
N THR A 227 -3.00 6.89 8.05
CA THR A 227 -4.38 7.39 8.18
C THR A 227 -5.30 6.90 7.07
N VAL A 228 -4.75 6.49 5.91
CA VAL A 228 -5.56 5.98 4.80
C VAL A 228 -6.02 4.56 5.12
N GLY A 229 -7.33 4.35 5.03
CA GLY A 229 -7.98 3.08 5.35
C GLY A 229 -7.56 1.90 4.46
N PRO A 230 -8.18 0.73 4.68
CA PRO A 230 -7.86 -0.47 3.92
C PRO A 230 -8.22 -0.30 2.44
N VAL A 231 -7.52 -1.05 1.60
CA VAL A 231 -7.85 -1.27 0.19
C VAL A 231 -8.15 -2.74 -0.03
N ARG A 232 -8.56 -3.12 -1.24
CA ARG A 232 -8.79 -4.54 -1.55
C ARG A 232 -7.51 -5.36 -1.34
N ARG A 233 -7.66 -6.54 -0.72
CA ARG A 233 -6.56 -7.42 -0.30
C ARG A 233 -5.61 -7.79 -1.45
N ASP A 234 -6.13 -7.97 -2.66
CA ASP A 234 -5.37 -8.29 -3.88
C ASP A 234 -4.46 -7.15 -4.36
N ARG A 235 -4.76 -5.90 -3.98
CA ARG A 235 -3.97 -4.72 -4.37
C ARG A 235 -3.16 -4.13 -3.22
N SER A 236 -3.52 -4.42 -1.97
CA SER A 236 -2.89 -3.83 -0.78
C SER A 236 -1.37 -4.01 -0.75
N GLU A 237 -0.90 -5.23 -1.00
CA GLU A 237 0.54 -5.55 -0.96
C GLU A 237 1.31 -4.82 -2.06
N ALA A 238 0.80 -4.83 -3.28
CA ALA A 238 1.47 -4.20 -4.42
C ALA A 238 1.66 -2.68 -4.22
N VAL A 239 0.64 -1.98 -3.71
CA VAL A 239 0.75 -0.53 -3.47
C VAL A 239 1.66 -0.23 -2.27
N TRP A 240 1.61 -1.07 -1.23
CA TRP A 240 2.52 -0.95 -0.10
C TRP A 240 3.98 -1.10 -0.53
N GLN A 241 4.30 -2.14 -1.30
CA GLN A 241 5.66 -2.36 -1.81
C GLN A 241 6.14 -1.22 -2.70
N ARG A 242 5.27 -0.66 -3.56
CA ARG A 242 5.59 0.53 -4.36
C ARG A 242 5.92 1.74 -3.50
N PHE A 243 5.06 2.05 -2.52
CA PHE A 243 5.28 3.18 -1.60
C PHE A 243 6.56 3.00 -0.78
N ARG A 244 6.76 1.80 -0.22
CA ARG A 244 7.93 1.47 0.57
C ARG A 244 9.21 1.59 -0.24
N LYS A 245 9.24 1.01 -1.45
CA LYS A 245 10.40 1.10 -2.36
C LYS A 245 10.80 2.55 -2.63
N ALA A 246 9.84 3.44 -2.86
CA ALA A 246 10.12 4.86 -3.07
C ALA A 246 10.69 5.54 -1.81
N CYS A 247 10.13 5.24 -0.63
CA CYS A 247 10.65 5.77 0.64
C CYS A 247 12.07 5.25 0.94
N ASP A 248 12.28 3.95 0.78
CA ASP A 248 13.57 3.28 1.03
C ASP A 248 14.63 3.84 0.08
N ALA A 249 14.32 4.01 -1.21
CA ALA A 249 15.22 4.64 -2.19
C ALA A 249 15.64 6.06 -1.79
N PHE A 250 14.70 6.88 -1.29
CA PHE A 250 15.03 8.21 -0.77
C PHE A 250 15.96 8.14 0.44
N PHE A 251 15.64 7.32 1.44
CA PHE A 251 16.42 7.25 2.68
C PHE A 251 17.79 6.60 2.49
N ASP A 252 17.94 5.68 1.54
CA ASP A 252 19.23 5.15 1.12
C ASP A 252 20.09 6.26 0.52
N ARG A 253 19.55 7.06 -0.42
CA ARG A 253 20.26 8.24 -0.95
C ARG A 253 20.58 9.26 0.14
N TYR A 254 19.65 9.51 1.05
CA TYR A 254 19.83 10.44 2.17
C TYR A 254 20.94 9.98 3.13
N LYS A 255 21.03 8.68 3.43
CA LYS A 255 22.11 8.11 4.26
C LYS A 255 23.47 8.29 3.59
N HIS A 256 23.52 8.21 2.27
CA HIS A 256 24.73 8.40 1.47
C HIS A 256 24.90 9.84 0.97
N ARG A 257 24.14 10.82 1.50
CA ARG A 257 24.17 12.21 1.00
C ARG A 257 25.56 12.83 1.06
N ASP A 258 26.30 12.60 2.15
CA ASP A 258 27.61 13.21 2.37
C ASP A 258 28.65 12.59 1.42
N GLU A 259 28.54 11.28 1.17
CA GLU A 259 29.38 10.58 0.20
C GLU A 259 29.04 10.98 -1.24
N LEU A 260 27.75 11.13 -1.57
CA LEU A 260 27.32 11.64 -2.88
C LEU A 260 27.81 13.08 -3.12
N GLU A 261 27.72 13.93 -2.10
CA GLU A 261 28.20 15.31 -2.17
C GLU A 261 29.73 15.36 -2.30
N ARG A 262 30.46 14.50 -1.56
CA ARG A 262 31.90 14.31 -1.72
C ARG A 262 32.24 13.86 -3.14
N LEU A 263 31.60 12.81 -3.65
CA LEU A 263 31.86 12.29 -5.00
C LEU A 263 31.59 13.34 -6.07
N LYS A 264 30.53 14.15 -5.90
CA LYS A 264 30.25 15.29 -6.78
C LYS A 264 31.38 16.33 -6.74
N ARG A 265 31.85 16.70 -5.54
CA ARG A 265 32.99 17.64 -5.38
C ARG A 265 34.28 17.10 -5.98
N VAL A 266 34.56 15.80 -5.81
CA VAL A 266 35.71 15.13 -6.44
C VAL A 266 35.58 15.19 -7.96
N ALA A 267 34.43 14.78 -8.52
CA ALA A 267 34.19 14.79 -9.95
C ALA A 267 34.29 16.19 -10.57
N GLU A 268 33.77 17.23 -9.91
CA GLU A 268 33.90 18.63 -10.33
C GLU A 268 35.37 19.07 -10.40
N ARG A 269 36.19 18.67 -9.43
CA ARG A 269 37.62 18.98 -9.40
C ARG A 269 38.43 18.14 -10.40
N GLU A 270 38.07 16.88 -10.58
CA GLU A 270 38.66 16.02 -11.61
C GLU A 270 38.36 16.54 -13.02
N ALA A 271 37.18 17.11 -13.26
CA ALA A 271 36.85 17.76 -14.51
C ALA A 271 37.77 18.97 -14.79
N VAL A 272 38.06 19.79 -13.76
CA VAL A 272 39.04 20.88 -13.87
C VAL A 272 40.45 20.35 -14.19
N ALA A 273 40.86 19.24 -13.58
CA ALA A 273 42.13 18.60 -13.90
C ALA A 273 42.18 18.09 -15.34
N ALA A 274 41.08 17.48 -15.83
CA ALA A 274 40.96 17.03 -17.21
C ALA A 274 40.99 18.20 -18.22
N GLU A 275 40.34 19.33 -17.91
CA GLU A 275 40.44 20.57 -18.71
C GLU A 275 41.88 21.07 -18.80
N LEU A 276 42.63 21.07 -17.69
CA LEU A 276 44.04 21.47 -17.67
C LEU A 276 44.93 20.47 -18.43
N GLU A 277 44.69 19.18 -18.25
CA GLU A 277 45.39 18.13 -18.99
C GLU A 277 45.15 18.28 -20.50
N ALA A 278 43.92 18.57 -20.92
CA ALA A 278 43.56 18.80 -22.33
C ALA A 278 44.27 20.02 -22.92
N LEU A 279 44.40 21.12 -22.19
CA LEU A 279 45.20 22.28 -22.62
C LEU A 279 46.68 21.93 -22.83
N SER A 280 47.19 20.96 -22.07
CA SER A 280 48.55 20.43 -22.23
C SER A 280 48.65 19.23 -23.20
N ALA A 281 47.53 18.68 -23.65
CA ALA A 281 47.44 17.48 -24.49
C ALA A 281 47.65 17.88 -25.96
N GLY A 282 48.91 17.99 -26.37
CA GLY A 282 49.32 18.57 -27.65
C GLY A 282 50.48 19.55 -27.52
N ALA A 283 50.92 19.80 -26.28
CA ALA A 283 52.06 20.62 -25.94
C ALA A 283 53.36 19.93 -26.39
N VAL A 284 53.82 20.26 -27.60
CA VAL A 284 55.12 19.85 -28.15
C VAL A 284 56.08 21.02 -28.03
N ALA A 285 57.30 20.75 -27.57
CA ALA A 285 58.33 21.77 -27.43
C ALA A 285 58.55 22.50 -28.77
N GLY A 286 58.29 23.81 -28.79
CA GLY A 286 58.45 24.66 -29.98
C GLY A 286 57.17 24.96 -30.78
N SER A 287 56.02 24.37 -30.43
CA SER A 287 54.73 24.75 -31.03
C SER A 287 54.26 26.13 -30.53
N PRO A 288 53.53 26.93 -31.34
CA PRO A 288 52.98 28.20 -30.88
C PRO A 288 52.01 27.98 -29.72
N ALA A 289 52.12 28.81 -28.68
CA ALA A 289 51.25 28.73 -27.51
C ALA A 289 49.81 29.15 -27.85
N PRO A 290 48.79 28.51 -27.26
CA PRO A 290 47.41 28.97 -27.35
C PRO A 290 47.26 30.41 -26.83
N ALA A 291 46.37 31.19 -27.45
CA ALA A 291 46.03 32.52 -26.93
C ALA A 291 45.46 32.39 -25.51
N ASN A 292 45.89 33.27 -24.59
CA ASN A 292 45.48 33.31 -23.17
C ASN A 292 45.84 32.07 -22.33
N LEU A 293 46.80 31.25 -22.77
CA LEU A 293 47.25 30.05 -22.05
C LEU A 293 47.53 30.29 -20.56
N VAL A 294 48.26 31.37 -20.24
CA VAL A 294 48.66 31.70 -18.87
C VAL A 294 47.45 32.00 -17.99
N GLU A 295 46.52 32.81 -18.49
CA GLU A 295 45.30 33.18 -17.79
C GLU A 295 44.44 31.95 -17.54
N GLU A 296 44.34 31.06 -18.54
CA GLU A 296 43.54 29.84 -18.46
C GLU A 296 44.11 28.85 -17.44
N VAL A 297 45.43 28.65 -17.44
CA VAL A 297 46.11 27.81 -16.44
C VAL A 297 45.95 28.37 -15.03
N GLN A 298 46.13 29.68 -14.85
CA GLN A 298 45.94 30.33 -13.55
C GLN A 298 44.47 30.23 -13.09
N ARG A 299 43.50 30.43 -13.99
CA ARG A 299 42.07 30.31 -13.73
C ARG A 299 41.69 28.90 -13.30
N LEU A 300 42.15 27.87 -14.01
CA LEU A 300 41.87 26.47 -13.68
C LEU A 300 42.52 26.06 -12.35
N MET A 301 43.76 26.49 -12.09
CA MET A 301 44.43 26.24 -10.81
C MET A 301 43.72 26.94 -9.64
N ALA A 302 43.21 28.16 -9.86
CA ALA A 302 42.39 28.85 -8.86
C ALA A 302 41.06 28.12 -8.65
N LYS A 303 40.37 27.70 -9.72
CA LYS A 303 39.11 26.95 -9.67
C LYS A 303 39.26 25.61 -8.94
N ALA A 304 40.36 24.89 -9.16
CA ALA A 304 40.65 23.63 -8.48
C ALA A 304 40.86 23.77 -6.95
N ARG A 305 41.33 24.94 -6.50
CA ARG A 305 41.54 25.26 -5.08
C ARG A 305 40.29 25.82 -4.39
N GLN A 306 39.26 26.17 -5.15
CA GLN A 306 38.01 26.70 -4.60
C GLN A 306 37.16 25.58 -3.98
N GLY A 307 36.37 25.96 -2.98
CA GLY A 307 35.41 25.08 -2.31
C GLY A 307 35.96 24.33 -1.09
N PRO A 308 35.11 23.51 -0.45
CA PRO A 308 35.45 22.76 0.76
C PRO A 308 36.64 21.81 0.55
N ALA A 309 37.39 21.51 1.62
CA ALA A 309 38.49 20.54 1.55
C ALA A 309 37.97 19.14 1.16
N LEU A 310 38.76 18.42 0.36
CA LEU A 310 38.52 17.01 0.04
C LEU A 310 39.24 16.12 1.07
N PRO A 311 38.90 14.83 1.14
CA PRO A 311 39.72 13.88 1.88
C PRO A 311 41.15 13.85 1.37
N ALA A 312 42.11 13.70 2.28
CA ALA A 312 43.54 13.83 1.98
C ALA A 312 44.01 12.95 0.81
N ALA A 313 43.49 11.72 0.70
CA ALA A 313 43.85 10.81 -0.39
C ALA A 313 43.34 11.27 -1.77
N ASP A 314 42.14 11.86 -1.83
CA ASP A 314 41.58 12.38 -3.08
C ASP A 314 42.28 13.70 -3.47
N GLU A 315 42.57 14.53 -2.47
CA GLU A 315 43.29 15.79 -2.65
C GLU A 315 44.72 15.59 -3.14
N GLU A 316 45.46 14.63 -2.57
CA GLU A 316 46.83 14.29 -2.99
C GLU A 316 46.87 13.87 -4.48
N LYS A 317 45.99 12.96 -4.88
CA LYS A 317 45.88 12.50 -6.27
C LYS A 317 45.54 13.63 -7.22
N LEU A 318 44.60 14.49 -6.85
CA LEU A 318 44.19 15.63 -7.65
C LEU A 318 45.33 16.65 -7.81
N LEU A 319 46.02 16.99 -6.70
CA LEU A 319 47.13 17.93 -6.72
C LEU A 319 48.29 17.43 -7.57
N ALA A 320 48.60 16.12 -7.52
CA ALA A 320 49.63 15.50 -8.35
C ALA A 320 49.29 15.58 -9.86
N ARG A 321 48.03 15.36 -10.24
CA ARG A 321 47.59 15.51 -11.64
C ARG A 321 47.66 16.95 -12.11
N LEU A 322 47.17 17.89 -11.30
CA LEU A 322 47.19 19.32 -11.62
C LEU A 322 48.61 19.86 -11.74
N SER A 323 49.53 19.48 -10.85
CA SER A 323 50.93 19.88 -10.93
C SER A 323 51.60 19.32 -12.18
N ALA A 324 51.39 18.03 -12.49
CA ALA A 324 51.95 17.41 -13.69
C ALA A 324 51.46 18.06 -14.99
N ALA A 325 50.16 18.36 -15.09
CA ALA A 325 49.57 19.04 -16.25
C ALA A 325 50.10 20.48 -16.40
N ARG A 326 50.20 21.22 -15.29
CA ARG A 326 50.81 22.56 -15.25
C ARG A 326 52.27 22.50 -15.69
N ASP A 327 53.06 21.59 -15.13
CA ASP A 327 54.50 21.50 -15.43
C ASP A 327 54.74 21.12 -16.89
N ARG A 328 53.88 20.28 -17.47
CA ARG A 328 53.86 19.98 -18.91
C ARG A 328 53.59 21.23 -19.75
N ALA A 329 52.58 22.04 -19.39
CA ALA A 329 52.28 23.28 -20.09
C ALA A 329 53.44 24.29 -20.02
N VAL A 330 54.03 24.47 -18.83
CA VAL A 330 55.19 25.37 -18.63
C VAL A 330 56.41 24.90 -19.42
N SER A 331 56.68 23.59 -19.44
CA SER A 331 57.83 23.01 -20.14
C SER A 331 57.70 23.10 -21.66
N ALA A 332 56.49 22.99 -22.20
CA ALA A 332 56.25 23.08 -23.64
C ALA A 332 56.29 24.52 -24.18
N TRP A 333 55.86 25.49 -23.37
CA TRP A 333 55.74 26.91 -23.75
C TRP A 333 56.39 27.86 -22.74
N PRO A 334 57.71 27.77 -22.48
CA PRO A 334 58.37 28.57 -21.45
C PRO A 334 58.25 30.08 -21.67
N GLU A 335 58.30 30.53 -22.93
CA GLU A 335 58.18 31.95 -23.31
C GLU A 335 56.83 32.56 -22.93
N ALA A 336 55.74 31.77 -22.99
CA ALA A 336 54.41 32.25 -22.66
C ALA A 336 54.28 32.60 -21.16
N PHE A 337 55.02 31.90 -20.29
CA PHE A 337 54.98 32.11 -18.84
C PHE A 337 56.00 33.12 -18.32
N ARG A 338 56.83 33.73 -19.20
CA ARG A 338 57.87 34.67 -18.79
C ARG A 338 57.29 35.84 -17.99
N GLY A 339 57.92 36.17 -16.86
CA GLY A 339 57.51 37.28 -15.98
C GLY A 339 56.32 36.97 -15.07
N THR A 340 55.74 35.77 -15.15
CA THR A 340 54.69 35.33 -14.22
C THR A 340 55.27 34.51 -13.06
N ASP A 341 54.45 34.20 -12.05
CA ASP A 341 54.87 33.35 -10.93
C ASP A 341 55.12 31.88 -11.32
N LEU A 342 54.79 31.49 -12.55
CA LEU A 342 55.05 30.18 -13.13
C LEU A 342 56.27 30.16 -14.07
N ASP A 343 57.01 31.27 -14.16
CA ASP A 343 58.22 31.38 -14.96
C ASP A 343 59.34 30.46 -14.39
N PRO A 344 59.84 29.48 -15.18
CA PRO A 344 60.86 28.55 -14.72
C PRO A 344 62.23 29.22 -14.49
N GLU A 345 62.60 30.23 -15.27
CA GLU A 345 63.88 30.93 -15.12
C GLU A 345 63.85 31.93 -13.96
N ALA A 346 62.77 32.72 -13.86
CA ALA A 346 62.59 33.59 -12.69
C ALA A 346 62.45 32.77 -11.41
N GLY A 347 61.79 31.60 -11.45
CA GLY A 347 61.71 30.65 -10.35
C GLY A 347 63.09 30.13 -9.93
N ARG A 348 63.93 29.71 -10.89
CA ARG A 348 65.33 29.30 -10.66
C ARG A 348 66.15 30.42 -10.02
N ALA A 349 66.10 31.64 -10.57
CA ALA A 349 66.84 32.77 -10.03
C ALA A 349 66.38 33.15 -8.61
N ARG A 350 65.08 33.10 -8.33
CA ARG A 350 64.53 33.32 -6.98
C ARG A 350 65.02 32.23 -6.00
N ARG A 351 65.05 30.96 -6.41
CA ARG A 351 65.57 29.85 -5.58
C ARG A 351 67.06 29.97 -5.30
N GLU A 352 67.89 30.28 -6.31
CA GLU A 352 69.32 30.53 -6.12
C GLU A 352 69.56 31.68 -5.13
N LYS A 353 68.82 32.79 -5.28
CA LYS A 353 68.89 33.92 -4.32
C LYS A 353 68.53 33.49 -2.90
N LEU A 354 67.51 32.65 -2.72
CA LEU A 354 67.12 32.15 -1.39
C LEU A 354 68.18 31.21 -0.80
N CYS A 355 68.73 30.29 -1.59
CA CYS A 355 69.86 29.43 -1.18
C CYS A 355 71.07 30.27 -0.77
N ALA A 356 71.52 31.18 -1.65
CA ALA A 356 72.66 32.05 -1.38
C ALA A 356 72.44 32.92 -0.14
N ARG A 357 71.22 33.40 0.09
CA ARG A 357 70.86 34.21 1.26
C ARG A 357 70.96 33.41 2.56
N VAL A 358 70.43 32.18 2.61
CA VAL A 358 70.53 31.31 3.80
C VAL A 358 71.97 30.85 4.00
N GLU A 359 72.69 30.51 2.95
CA GLU A 359 74.11 30.12 3.01
C GLU A 359 75.00 31.26 3.50
N ALA A 360 74.75 32.50 3.08
CA ALA A 360 75.46 33.68 3.59
C ALA A 360 75.26 33.85 5.11
N LEU A 361 74.05 33.58 5.62
CA LEU A 361 73.76 33.63 7.07
C LEU A 361 74.43 32.49 7.86
N VAL A 362 74.60 31.32 7.22
CA VAL A 362 75.39 30.20 7.76
C VAL A 362 76.87 30.59 7.82
N SER A 363 77.44 31.09 6.72
CA SER A 363 78.85 31.49 6.65
C SER A 363 79.18 32.69 7.54
N ALA A 364 78.25 33.64 7.72
CA ALA A 364 78.43 34.76 8.65
C ALA A 364 78.52 34.32 10.13
N GLY A 365 78.05 33.11 10.45
CA GLY A 365 78.20 32.49 11.77
C GLY A 365 79.49 31.68 11.92
N GLU A 366 80.19 31.34 10.83
CA GLU A 366 81.46 30.63 10.85
C GLU A 366 82.62 31.62 10.92
N ALA A 367 83.20 31.78 12.12
CA ALA A 367 84.52 32.40 12.20
C ALA A 367 85.54 31.49 11.50
N PRO A 368 86.43 32.00 10.64
CA PRO A 368 87.42 31.17 9.97
C PRO A 368 88.30 30.50 11.01
N ALA A 369 88.46 29.19 10.90
CA ALA A 369 89.43 28.40 11.66
C ALA A 369 90.84 28.68 11.14
N ALA A 370 91.31 29.92 11.32
CA ALA A 370 92.70 30.28 11.15
C ALA A 370 93.42 30.06 12.49
N THR A 371 94.66 29.57 12.44
CA THR A 371 95.61 29.58 13.55
C THR A 371 95.85 31.01 13.98
N LEU A 372 95.07 31.48 14.96
CA LEU A 372 95.14 32.85 15.49
C LEU A 372 96.46 33.04 16.26
N SER A 373 97.17 34.13 15.99
CA SER A 373 98.33 34.51 16.80
C SER A 373 97.90 34.88 18.23
N GLY A 374 98.81 34.77 19.20
CA GLY A 374 98.53 35.14 20.61
C GLY A 374 98.05 36.60 20.77
N ALA A 375 98.49 37.51 19.89
CA ALA A 375 98.06 38.91 19.88
C ALA A 375 96.60 39.07 19.42
N GLU A 376 96.15 38.27 18.44
CA GLU A 376 94.76 38.30 17.96
C GLU A 376 93.79 37.67 18.95
N LEU A 377 94.22 36.63 19.67
CA LEU A 377 93.48 36.06 20.79
C LEU A 377 93.25 37.10 21.89
N ALA A 378 94.27 37.86 22.26
CA ALA A 378 94.16 38.94 23.25
C ALA A 378 93.23 40.07 22.79
N ARG A 379 93.29 40.49 21.51
CA ARG A 379 92.36 41.48 20.94
C ARG A 379 90.92 41.00 20.98
N ARG A 380 90.66 39.75 20.56
CA ARG A 380 89.32 39.14 20.56
C ARG A 380 88.78 38.97 21.98
N LEU A 381 89.62 38.63 22.97
CA LEU A 381 89.24 38.58 24.38
C LEU A 381 88.82 39.97 24.90
N LYS A 382 89.54 41.03 24.52
CA LYS A 382 89.21 42.41 24.88
C LYS A 382 87.88 42.87 24.26
N GLU A 383 87.63 42.53 22.99
CA GLU A 383 86.35 42.77 22.30
C GLU A 383 85.20 41.93 22.89
N ALA A 384 85.44 40.67 23.25
CA ALA A 384 84.47 39.80 23.90
C ALA A 384 84.09 40.29 25.31
N LEU A 385 85.04 40.87 26.05
CA LEU A 385 84.76 41.51 27.33
C LEU A 385 83.98 42.82 27.18
N ALA A 386 84.26 43.61 26.13
CA ALA A 386 83.51 44.83 25.81
C ALA A 386 82.04 44.55 25.44
N THR A 387 81.79 43.48 24.69
CA THR A 387 80.44 43.05 24.26
C THR A 387 79.62 42.35 25.36
N ASN A 388 80.25 41.95 26.48
CA ASN A 388 79.57 41.39 27.65
C ASN A 388 78.91 42.44 28.57
N THR A 389 79.03 43.73 28.24
CA THR A 389 78.27 44.80 28.89
C THR A 389 76.77 44.69 28.52
N MET A 390 75.85 45.10 29.40
CA MET A 390 74.39 44.85 29.23
C MET A 390 73.83 45.32 27.87
N GLY A 391 74.40 46.37 27.25
CA GLY A 391 74.03 46.82 25.91
C GLY A 391 74.49 45.90 24.76
N GLY A 392 75.73 45.39 24.80
CA GLY A 392 76.29 44.54 23.75
C GLY A 392 75.66 43.14 23.69
N ARG A 393 75.22 42.60 24.83
CA ARG A 393 74.51 41.32 24.89
C ARG A 393 73.11 41.42 24.29
N ALA A 394 72.41 42.52 24.55
CA ALA A 394 71.08 42.80 23.98
C ALA A 394 71.16 42.98 22.45
N GLU A 395 72.18 43.70 21.95
CA GLU A 395 72.42 43.86 20.51
C GLU A 395 72.78 42.53 19.82
N ALA A 396 73.62 41.70 20.45
CA ALA A 396 73.98 40.39 19.91
C ALA A 396 72.80 39.41 19.88
N GLU A 397 71.92 39.42 20.89
CA GLU A 397 70.69 38.64 20.88
C GLU A 397 69.68 39.16 19.84
N ALA A 398 69.52 40.48 19.72
CA ALA A 398 68.66 41.10 18.71
C ALA A 398 69.11 40.72 17.29
N ARG A 399 70.43 40.74 17.03
CA ARG A 399 71.00 40.29 15.75
C ARG A 399 70.72 38.82 15.47
N LYS A 400 70.90 37.92 16.45
CA LYS A 400 70.58 36.49 16.30
C LYS A 400 69.09 36.24 16.02
N ARG A 401 68.19 37.01 16.65
CA ARG A 401 66.74 36.94 16.40
C ARG A 401 66.40 37.40 14.98
N ALA A 402 66.97 38.52 14.53
CA ALA A 402 66.80 39.04 13.18
C ALA A 402 67.28 38.03 12.11
N GLU A 403 68.46 37.44 12.28
CA GLU A 403 68.99 36.40 11.38
C GLU A 403 68.07 35.16 11.34
N ALA A 404 67.52 34.73 12.49
CA ALA A 404 66.59 33.60 12.54
C ALA A 404 65.24 33.90 11.88
N ASP A 405 64.71 35.11 12.05
CA ASP A 405 63.47 35.53 11.38
C ASP A 405 63.67 35.69 9.87
N GLU A 406 64.86 36.06 9.44
CA GLU A 406 65.24 36.09 8.02
C GLU A 406 65.25 34.68 7.40
N VAL A 407 65.76 33.67 8.11
CA VAL A 407 65.68 32.27 7.66
C VAL A 407 64.23 31.77 7.61
N LYS A 408 63.39 32.12 8.60
CA LYS A 408 61.96 31.79 8.56
C LYS A 408 61.24 32.49 7.39
N ALA A 409 61.58 33.74 7.11
CA ALA A 409 61.05 34.48 5.96
C ALA A 409 61.50 33.84 4.63
N ALA A 410 62.75 33.38 4.54
CA ALA A 410 63.24 32.63 3.38
C ALA A 410 62.51 31.30 3.20
N GLN A 411 62.24 30.55 4.28
CA GLN A 411 61.44 29.32 4.23
C GLN A 411 60.00 29.58 3.79
N ALA A 412 59.39 30.67 4.26
CA ALA A 412 58.05 31.08 3.83
C ALA A 412 58.02 31.49 2.34
N ALA A 413 59.04 32.21 1.87
CA ALA A 413 59.20 32.57 0.46
C ALA A 413 59.44 31.34 -0.42
N TRP A 414 60.26 30.38 0.03
CA TRP A 414 60.53 29.12 -0.67
C TRP A 414 59.26 28.32 -0.92
N ARG A 415 58.38 28.21 0.08
CA ARG A 415 57.09 27.50 -0.02
C ARG A 415 56.11 28.14 -1.01
N ARG A 416 56.28 29.43 -1.34
CA ARG A 416 55.43 30.14 -2.31
C ARG A 416 55.86 29.91 -3.76
N LEU A 417 57.10 29.49 -3.99
CA LEU A 417 57.61 29.23 -5.33
C LEU A 417 57.09 27.88 -5.85
N ALA A 418 56.66 27.84 -7.11
CA ALA A 418 56.34 26.58 -7.77
C ALA A 418 57.56 25.64 -7.72
N PRO A 419 57.36 24.33 -7.51
CA PRO A 419 58.45 23.35 -7.59
C PRO A 419 59.04 23.36 -8.99
N LEU A 420 60.37 23.40 -9.08
CA LEU A 420 61.06 23.22 -10.35
C LEU A 420 61.00 21.73 -10.72
N PRO A 421 60.58 21.38 -11.94
CA PRO A 421 60.58 19.99 -12.39
C PRO A 421 62.02 19.47 -12.59
N GLY A 422 62.22 18.16 -12.40
CA GLY A 422 63.48 17.46 -12.69
C GLY A 422 64.52 17.46 -11.56
N ASP A 423 65.69 16.88 -11.85
CA ASP A 423 66.79 16.67 -10.89
C ASP A 423 67.37 17.98 -10.34
N GLU A 424 67.37 19.04 -11.16
CA GLU A 424 67.79 20.38 -10.73
C GLU A 424 66.91 20.91 -9.58
N GLY A 425 65.59 20.70 -9.66
CA GLY A 425 64.66 21.10 -8.61
C GLY A 425 64.93 20.36 -7.29
N GLN A 426 65.24 19.07 -7.36
CA GLN A 426 65.61 18.25 -6.19
C GLN A 426 66.93 18.72 -5.56
N ALA A 427 67.92 19.08 -6.39
CA ALA A 427 69.20 19.62 -5.92
C ALA A 427 69.01 20.94 -5.16
N PHE A 428 68.16 21.84 -5.68
CA PHE A 428 67.78 23.07 -5.00
C PHE A 428 67.10 22.83 -3.66
N GLU A 429 66.14 21.90 -3.60
CA GLU A 429 65.42 21.53 -2.37
C GLU A 429 66.38 20.98 -1.31
N HIS A 430 67.25 20.05 -1.69
CA HIS A 430 68.24 19.47 -0.80
C HIS A 430 69.23 20.53 -0.28
N ARG A 431 69.75 21.41 -1.16
CA ARG A 431 70.69 22.49 -0.81
C ARG A 431 70.05 23.47 0.18
N PHE A 432 68.84 23.95 -0.11
CA PHE A 432 68.13 24.90 0.74
C PHE A 432 67.80 24.31 2.11
N ARG A 433 67.28 23.08 2.15
CA ARG A 433 66.97 22.38 3.41
C ARG A 433 68.23 22.15 4.24
N SER A 434 69.31 21.69 3.61
CA SER A 434 70.59 21.47 4.28
C SER A 434 71.17 22.77 4.86
N ALA A 435 71.05 23.89 4.13
CA ALA A 435 71.49 25.20 4.62
C ALA A 435 70.66 25.68 5.81
N CYS A 436 69.33 25.52 5.77
CA CYS A 436 68.44 25.83 6.90
C CYS A 436 68.79 24.97 8.14
N ASP A 437 68.94 23.65 7.95
CA ASP A 437 69.29 22.73 9.03
C ASP A 437 70.65 23.09 9.64
N ARG A 438 71.65 23.42 8.82
CA ARG A 438 72.98 23.85 9.27
C ARG A 438 72.92 25.16 10.05
N PHE A 439 72.14 26.14 9.59
CA PHE A 439 71.94 27.42 10.30
C PHE A 439 71.42 27.21 11.73
N PHE A 440 70.36 26.42 11.89
CA PHE A 440 69.77 26.17 13.21
C PHE A 440 70.63 25.25 14.10
N ARG A 441 71.41 24.34 13.50
CA ARG A 441 72.40 23.53 14.26
C ARG A 441 73.52 24.38 14.85
N GLN A 442 74.01 25.38 14.11
CA GLN A 442 75.07 26.29 14.58
C GLN A 442 74.58 27.26 15.67
N ARG A 443 73.27 27.53 15.73
CA ARG A 443 72.65 28.51 16.63
C ARG A 443 71.48 27.88 17.38
N PRO A 444 71.71 26.94 18.31
CA PRO A 444 70.63 26.32 19.07
C PRO A 444 69.88 27.39 19.90
N SER A 445 68.56 27.30 19.88
CA SER A 445 67.69 28.16 20.70
C SER A 445 68.03 27.97 22.18
N PRO A 446 68.06 29.03 23.01
CA PRO A 446 68.29 28.90 24.45
C PRO A 446 67.27 28.00 25.15
N SER A 447 66.09 27.77 24.55
CA SER A 447 65.07 26.86 25.09
C SER A 447 65.36 25.36 24.96
N SER A 448 66.39 24.96 24.21
CA SER A 448 66.73 23.54 24.01
C SER A 448 67.68 22.96 25.06
N GLY A 449 68.26 23.82 25.92
CA GLY A 449 69.26 23.42 26.92
C GLY A 449 68.69 22.98 28.28
N GLU A 450 67.44 23.33 28.61
CA GLU A 450 66.87 23.04 29.94
C GLU A 450 66.23 21.64 30.07
N SER A 451 66.11 20.87 28.98
CA SER A 451 65.44 19.57 29.01
C SER A 451 66.37 18.35 29.17
N ARG A 452 67.67 18.55 29.42
CA ARG A 452 68.65 17.44 29.60
C ARG A 452 69.33 17.39 30.95
N ALA A 453 68.85 18.16 31.92
CA ALA A 453 69.31 18.08 33.30
C ALA A 453 68.13 18.11 34.28
N ARG A 454 67.34 17.02 34.30
CA ARG A 454 66.59 16.55 35.47
C ARG A 454 66.48 15.04 35.44
#